data_AF-A0A480AHG8-F1
#
_entry.id   AF-A0A480AHG8-F1
#
_cell.length_a   1.000
_cell.length_b   1.000
_cell.length_c   1.000
_cell.angle_alpha   90.00
_cell.angle_beta   90.00
_cell.angle_gamma   90.00
#
_symmetry.space_group_name_H-M   'P 1'
#
loop_
_entity.id
_entity.type
_entity.pdbx_description
1 polymer ?
#
loop_
_entity_poly.entity_id
_entity_poly.type
_entity_poly.pdbx_seq_one_letter_code
_entity_poly.pdbx_strand_id
1 'polypeptide(L)' 'MKSISGKKLCKLVEKKGWILKKITGSHYIYEKPDESKIISIPVHRNQDLKLGT' A
#
# COMPACT_ATOMS: atom_id res chain seq x y z
N MET A 1 18.84 -0.92 -4.07
CA MET A 1 17.71 -0.77 -3.13
C MET A 1 16.68 -1.86 -3.45
N LYS A 2 16.06 -2.49 -2.45
CA LYS A 2 15.11 -3.59 -2.69
C LYS A 2 13.75 -3.02 -3.10
N SER A 3 13.37 -3.20 -4.36
CA SER A 3 11.99 -2.96 -4.81
C SER A 3 11.05 -3.95 -4.11
N ILE A 4 10.00 -3.43 -3.47
CA ILE A 4 8.95 -4.27 -2.90
C ILE A 4 7.72 -4.16 -3.79
N SER A 5 7.11 -5.29 -4.12
CA SER A 5 5.83 -5.27 -4.83
C SER A 5 4.74 -4.66 -3.95
N GLY A 6 3.75 -4.01 -4.57
CA GLY A 6 2.61 -3.43 -3.82
C GLY A 6 1.94 -4.45 -2.90
N LYS A 7 1.86 -5.72 -3.31
CA LYS A 7 1.35 -6.83 -2.49
C LYS A 7 2.15 -7.04 -1.20
N LYS A 8 3.49 -6.94 -1.25
CA LYS A 8 4.34 -7.05 -0.06
C LYS A 8 4.19 -5.83 0.84
N LEU A 9 4.05 -4.64 0.26
CA LEU A 9 3.83 -3.40 1.02
C LEU A 9 2.48 -3.43 1.77
N CYS A 10 1.40 -3.88 1.12
CA CYS A 10 0.09 -4.13 1.75
C CYS A 10 0.22 -4.95 3.03
N LYS A 11 0.83 -6.13 2.94
CA LYS A 11 1.04 -7.02 4.10
C LYS A 11 1.85 -6.37 5.23
N LEU A 12 2.79 -5.49 4.89
CA LEU A 12 3.62 -4.81 5.87
C LEU A 12 2.83 -3.70 6.59
N VAL A 13 2.05 -2.91 5.85
CA VAL A 13 1.24 -1.85 6.46
C VAL A 13 0.12 -2.45 7.32
N GLU A 14 -0.49 -3.54 6.88
CA GLU A 14 -1.48 -4.28 7.68
C GLU A 14 -0.91 -4.74 9.02
N LYS A 15 0.31 -5.29 9.04
CA LYS A 15 1.02 -5.65 10.28
C LYS A 15 1.35 -4.46 11.18
N LYS A 16 1.44 -3.26 10.62
CA LYS A 16 1.67 -2.00 11.36
C LYS A 16 0.37 -1.33 11.82
N GLY A 17 -0.77 -2.01 11.71
CA GLY A 17 -2.06 -1.50 12.15
C GLY A 17 -2.75 -0.57 11.16
N TRP A 18 -2.35 -0.61 9.88
CA TRP A 18 -3.08 0.07 8.82
C TRP A 18 -4.26 -0.78 8.37
N ILE A 19 -5.42 -0.16 8.19
CA ILE A 19 -6.66 -0.81 7.83
C ILE A 19 -7.00 -0.45 6.39
N LEU A 20 -7.26 -1.44 5.55
CA LEU A 20 -7.67 -1.22 4.18
C LEU A 20 -9.08 -0.60 4.16
N LYS A 21 -9.20 0.62 3.64
CA LYS A 21 -10.47 1.35 3.58
C LYS A 21 -11.17 1.23 2.24
N LYS A 22 -10.41 1.35 1.14
CA LYS A 22 -10.97 1.35 -0.21
C LYS A 22 -9.98 0.79 -1.22
N ILE A 23 -10.49 0.11 -2.23
CA ILE A 23 -9.72 -0.28 -3.41
C ILE A 23 -10.34 0.42 -4.63
N THR A 24 -9.51 1.14 -5.40
CA THR A 24 -9.94 1.77 -6.66
C THR A 24 -8.99 1.31 -7.77
N GLY A 25 -9.43 0.36 -8.60
CA GLY A 25 -8.58 -0.25 -9.62
C GLY A 25 -7.38 -0.97 -8.99
N SER A 26 -6.16 -0.55 -9.35
CA SER A 26 -4.93 -1.06 -8.74
C SER A 26 -4.53 -0.36 -7.44
N HIS A 27 -5.22 0.70 -7.01
CA HIS A 27 -4.84 1.46 -5.81
C HIS A 27 -5.57 0.97 -4.57
N TYR A 28 -4.80 0.62 -3.55
CA TYR A 28 -5.25 0.17 -2.24
C TYR A 28 -5.06 1.31 -1.25
N ILE A 29 -6.16 1.83 -0.73
CA ILE A 29 -6.17 2.97 0.18
C ILE A 29 -6.31 2.44 1.60
N TYR A 30 -5.28 2.66 2.41
CA TYR A 30 -5.23 2.32 3.82
C TYR A 30 -5.39 3.55 4.69
N GLU A 31 -6.04 3.40 5.83
CA GLU A 31 -6.12 4.40 6.89
C GLU A 31 -5.47 3.86 8.17
N LYS A 32 -4.82 4.74 8.94
CA LYS A 32 -4.43 4.45 10.32
C LYS A 32 -5.35 5.25 11.24
N PRO A 33 -6.35 4.62 11.88
CA PRO A 33 -7.34 5.33 12.69
C PRO A 33 -6.70 6.10 13.86
N ASP A 34 -5.57 5.60 14.33
CA ASP A 34 -4.77 6.17 15.41
C ASP A 34 -4.03 7.48 15.03
N GLU A 35 -3.73 7.70 13.75
CA GLU A 35 -2.97 8.89 13.29
C GLU A 35 -3.72 9.74 12.26
N SER A 36 -4.98 9.41 11.92
CA SER A 36 -5.75 10.08 10.86
C SER A 36 -4.98 10.23 9.53
N LYS A 37 -4.08 9.28 9.24
CA LYS A 37 -3.27 9.26 8.02
C LYS A 37 -3.85 8.28 7.01
N ILE A 38 -3.68 8.61 5.73
CA ILE A 38 -4.12 7.79 4.60
C ILE A 38 -2.90 7.47 3.72
N ILE A 39 -2.77 6.22 3.31
CA ILE A 39 -1.74 5.76 2.36
C ILE A 39 -2.43 5.13 1.14
N SER A 40 -2.00 5.51 -0.06
CA SER A 40 -2.40 4.85 -1.30
C SER A 40 -1.25 3.98 -1.81
N ILE A 41 -1.47 2.67 -1.89
CA ILE A 41 -0.50 1.69 -2.39
C ILE A 41 -0.94 1.23 -3.79
N PRO A 42 -0.17 1.49 -4.85
CA PRO A 42 -0.42 0.89 -6.14
C PRO A 42 -0.01 -0.58 -6.12
N VAL A 43 -0.92 -1.47 -6.49
CA VAL A 43 -0.71 -2.91 -6.58
C VAL A 43 -0.88 -3.33 -8.04
N HIS A 44 0.23 -3.36 -8.77
CA HIS A 44 0.24 -3.87 -10.14
C HIS A 44 0.30 -5.39 -10.12
N ARG A 45 -0.58 -6.04 -10.89
CA ARG A 45 -0.76 -7.50 -10.87
C ARG A 45 0.48 -8.28 -11.34
N ASN A 46 1.44 -7.61 -12.01
CA ASN A 46 2.62 -8.21 -12.64
C ASN A 46 3.88 -7.31 -12.73
N GLN A 47 3.93 -6.15 -12.08
CA GLN A 47 5.09 -5.24 -12.15
C GLN A 47 5.46 -4.72 -10.77
N ASP A 48 6.75 -4.71 -10.45
CA ASP A 48 7.28 -4.05 -9.26
C ASP A 48 6.96 -2.56 -9.30
N LEU A 49 6.64 -1.98 -8.13
CA LEU A 49 6.47 -0.55 -7.98
C LEU A 49 7.76 0.16 -8.40
N LYS A 50 7.68 1.05 -9.39
CA LYS A 50 8.81 1.93 -9.72
C LYS A 50 9.12 2.82 -8.51
N LEU A 51 10.42 3.01 -8.23
CA LEU A 51 10.85 4.03 -7.28
C LEU A 51 10.28 5.38 -7.74
N GLY A 52 9.60 6.09 -6.85
CA GLY A 52 9.21 7.48 -7.10
C GLY A 52 10.47 8.33 -7.27
N THR A 53 10.43 9.21 -8.29
CA THR A 53 11.39 10.30 -8.50
C THR A 53 11.22 11.36 -7.41
#